data_AF-A0AAW3EKZ0-F1
#
_entry.id   AF-A0AAW3EKZ0-F1
#
_cell.length_a   1.000
_cell.length_b   1.000
_cell.length_c   1.000
_cell.angle_alpha   90.00
_cell.angle_beta   90.00
_cell.angle_gamma   90.00
#
_symmetry.space_group_name_H-M   'P 1'
#
loop_
_entity.id
_entity.type
_entity.pdbx_description
1 polymer ?
#
loop_
_entity_poly.entity_id
_entity_poly.type
_entity_poly.pdbx_seq_one_letter_code
_entity_poly.pdbx_strand_id
1 'polypeptide(L)'
;MTLKFLFWALTLVDMTTAIMIFISALSGRMLNIPLWYRIGLLITALGFTAQGFLNLPYLLFNVVLMVQELPFWILKDVGIVVISICYFLDFTHKEKKQEG
;
A
#
# COMPACT_ATOMS: atom_id res chain seq x y z
N MET A 1 -8.82 -19.78 -17.82
CA MET A 1 -7.69 -20.03 -16.89
C MET A 1 -6.84 -18.79 -16.63
N THR A 2 -6.59 -17.95 -17.63
CA THR A 2 -5.70 -16.77 -17.58
C THR A 2 -6.03 -15.74 -16.49
N LEU A 3 -7.32 -15.45 -16.24
CA LEU A 3 -7.75 -14.50 -15.20
C LEU A 3 -7.42 -14.97 -13.78
N LYS A 4 -7.53 -16.27 -13.49
CA LYS A 4 -7.20 -16.81 -12.16
C LYS A 4 -5.70 -16.71 -11.87
N PHE A 5 -4.86 -16.93 -12.89
CA PHE A 5 -3.41 -16.72 -12.79
C PHE A 5 -3.06 -15.25 -12.55
N LEU A 6 -3.73 -14.32 -13.24
CA LEU A 6 -3.56 -12.89 -13.02
C LEU A 6 -3.91 -12.48 -11.58
N PHE A 7 -5.05 -12.95 -11.07
CA PHE A 7 -5.47 -12.69 -9.68
C PHE A 7 -4.48 -13.27 -8.66
N TRP A 8 -3.95 -14.46 -8.92
CA TRP A 8 -2.90 -15.06 -8.09
C TRP A 8 -1.63 -14.20 -8.06
N ALA A 9 -1.16 -13.76 -9.23
CA ALA A 9 0.00 -12.90 -9.33
C ALA A 9 -0.22 -11.55 -8.61
N LEU A 10 -1.37 -10.91 -8.80
CA LEU A 10 -1.72 -9.66 -8.12
C LEU A 10 -1.76 -9.82 -6.60
N THR A 11 -2.41 -10.89 -6.12
CA THR A 11 -2.52 -11.15 -4.67
C THR A 11 -1.16 -11.41 -4.02
N LEU A 12 -0.25 -12.10 -4.73
CA LEU A 12 1.13 -12.31 -4.27
C LEU A 12 1.91 -10.99 -4.21
N VAL A 13 1.76 -10.14 -5.22
CA VAL A 13 2.41 -8.81 -5.24
C VAL A 13 1.89 -7.93 -4.11
N ASP A 14 0.57 -7.89 -3.89
CA ASP A 14 -0.07 -7.12 -2.83
C ASP A 14 0.44 -7.56 -1.44
N MET A 15 0.45 -8.88 -1.17
CA MET A 15 0.97 -9.44 0.08
C MET A 15 2.46 -9.15 0.28
N THR A 16 3.27 -9.33 -0.76
CA THR A 16 4.72 -9.07 -0.69
C THR A 16 5.00 -7.60 -0.41
N THR A 17 4.25 -6.70 -1.05
CA THR A 17 4.36 -5.25 -0.85
C THR A 17 3.97 -4.87 0.57
N ALA A 18 2.86 -5.39 1.08
CA ALA A 18 2.44 -5.16 2.46
C ALA A 18 3.52 -5.61 3.46
N ILE A 19 4.09 -6.81 3.28
CA ILE A 19 5.17 -7.33 4.12
C ILE A 19 6.40 -6.43 4.06
N MET A 20 6.82 -5.98 2.88
CA MET A 20 7.95 -5.06 2.74
C MET A 20 7.71 -3.74 3.48
N ILE A 21 6.48 -3.20 3.42
CA ILE A 21 6.12 -1.98 4.15
C ILE A 21 6.13 -2.22 5.66
N PHE A 22 5.60 -3.34 6.15
CA PHE A 22 5.63 -3.69 7.58
C PHE A 22 7.06 -3.88 8.10
N ILE A 23 7.90 -4.60 7.36
CA ILE A 23 9.33 -4.78 7.71
C ILE A 23 10.04 -3.42 7.72
N SER A 24 9.75 -2.58 6.73
CA SER A 24 10.30 -1.22 6.66
C SER A 24 9.83 -0.37 7.86
N ALA A 25 8.56 -0.48 8.26
CA ALA A 25 8.00 0.20 9.42
C ALA A 25 8.60 -0.26 10.75
N LEU A 26 8.93 -1.55 10.86
CA LEU A 26 9.55 -2.13 12.05
C LEU A 26 11.05 -1.77 12.15
N SER A 27 11.70 -1.53 11.01
CA SER A 27 13.09 -1.08 10.99
C SER A 27 13.22 0.32 11.58
N GLY A 28 14.13 0.51 12.54
CA GLY A 28 14.43 1.82 13.14
C GLY A 28 14.81 2.91 12.13
N ARG A 29 15.12 2.54 10.87
CA ARG A 29 15.26 3.47 9.73
C ARG A 29 14.00 4.30 9.47
N MET A 30 12.82 3.78 9.77
CA MET A 30 11.57 4.52 9.61
C MET A 30 11.47 5.68 10.61
N LEU A 31 12.24 5.69 11.70
CA LEU A 31 12.20 6.75 12.73
C LEU A 31 12.73 8.11 12.27
N ASN A 32 13.55 8.11 11.23
CA ASN A 32 14.01 9.34 10.56
C ASN A 32 13.06 9.84 9.46
N ILE A 33 11.98 9.12 9.18
CA ILE A 33 11.03 9.48 8.12
C ILE A 33 9.91 10.34 8.73
N PRO A 34 9.49 11.43 8.05
CA PRO A 34 8.41 12.29 8.52
C PRO A 34 7.13 11.50 8.84
N LEU A 35 6.46 11.91 9.90
CA LEU A 35 5.28 11.25 10.48
C LEU A 35 4.17 11.02 9.43
N TRP A 36 3.97 11.98 8.53
CA TRP A 36 2.99 11.90 7.44
C TRP A 36 3.28 10.77 6.44
N TYR A 37 4.55 10.54 6.11
CA TYR A 37 4.96 9.46 5.22
C TYR A 37 4.77 8.09 5.89
N ARG A 38 4.94 8.02 7.21
CA ARG A 38 4.65 6.80 7.98
C ARG A 38 3.17 6.44 7.99
N ILE A 39 2.31 7.46 8.17
CA ILE A 39 0.86 7.29 8.11
C ILE A 39 0.45 6.83 6.70
N GLY A 40 0.99 7.45 5.64
CA GLY A 40 0.76 7.03 4.26
C GLY A 40 1.16 5.58 4.00
N LEU A 41 2.33 5.15 4.49
CA LEU A 41 2.80 3.76 4.40
C LEU A 41 1.89 2.78 5.14
N LEU A 42 1.45 3.11 6.35
CA LEU A 42 0.52 2.27 7.12
C LEU A 42 -0.83 2.12 6.42
N ILE A 43 -1.41 3.22 5.93
CA ILE A 43 -2.66 3.21 5.16
C ILE A 43 -2.51 2.34 3.90
N THR A 44 -1.39 2.47 3.19
CA THR A 44 -1.07 1.68 2.00
C THR A 44 -0.96 0.18 2.32
N ALA A 45 -0.24 -0.19 3.37
CA ALA A 45 -0.07 -1.58 3.80
C ALA A 45 -1.39 -2.22 4.24
N LEU A 46 -2.26 -1.46 4.93
CA LEU A 46 -3.60 -1.90 5.29
C LEU A 46 -4.48 -2.11 4.05
N GLY A 47 -4.40 -1.22 3.07
CA GLY A 47 -5.09 -1.36 1.78
C GLY A 47 -4.69 -2.64 1.03
N PHE A 48 -3.38 -2.89 0.89
CA PHE A 48 -2.86 -4.11 0.27
C PHE A 48 -3.23 -5.39 1.04
N THR A 49 -3.18 -5.34 2.37
CA THR A 49 -3.51 -6.49 3.22
C THR A 49 -5.00 -6.83 3.13
N ALA A 50 -5.87 -5.83 3.20
CA ALA A 50 -7.32 -6.00 3.06
C ALA A 50 -7.70 -6.57 1.68
N GLN A 51 -7.09 -6.04 0.62
CA GLN A 51 -7.30 -6.54 -0.75
C GLN A 51 -6.80 -7.99 -0.90
N GLY A 52 -5.62 -8.30 -0.35
CA GLY A 52 -5.08 -9.67 -0.34
C GLY A 52 -5.99 -10.65 0.41
N PHE A 53 -6.51 -10.26 1.58
CA PHE A 53 -7.43 -11.07 2.38
C PHE A 53 -8.78 -11.31 1.70
N LEU A 54 -9.25 -10.38 0.88
CA LEU A 54 -10.50 -10.55 0.11
C LEU A 54 -10.28 -11.42 -1.14
N ASN A 55 -9.13 -11.30 -1.80
CA ASN A 55 -8.80 -12.12 -2.97
C ASN A 55 -8.47 -13.57 -2.63
N LEU A 56 -7.86 -13.84 -1.48
CA LEU A 56 -7.35 -15.16 -1.11
C LEU A 56 -8.46 -16.24 -0.98
N PRO A 57 -9.63 -15.96 -0.40
CA PRO A 57 -10.76 -16.91 -0.31
C PRO A 57 -11.45 -17.15 -1.65
N TYR A 58 -11.49 -16.13 -2.52
CA TYR A 58 -11.93 -16.28 -3.91
C TYR A 58 -10.99 -17.20 -4.69
N LEU A 59 -9.67 -17.07 -4.49
CA LEU A 59 -8.66 -17.90 -5.14
C LEU A 59 -8.63 -19.35 -4.62
N LEU A 60 -8.77 -19.55 -3.31
CA LEU A 60 -8.66 -20.87 -2.66
C LEU A 60 -9.97 -21.67 -2.71
N PHE A 61 -11.10 -21.02 -2.48
CA PHE A 61 -12.39 -21.70 -2.28
C PHE A 61 -13.45 -21.33 -3.34
N ASN A 62 -13.14 -20.42 -4.27
CA ASN A 62 -14.13 -19.81 -5.19
C ASN A 62 -15.32 -19.17 -4.45
N VAL A 63 -15.10 -18.77 -3.19
CA VAL A 63 -16.09 -18.07 -2.37
C VAL A 63 -15.83 -16.57 -2.46
N VAL A 64 -16.83 -15.82 -2.91
CA VAL A 64 -16.80 -14.35 -2.89
C VAL A 64 -17.26 -13.91 -1.50
N LEU A 65 -16.32 -13.42 -0.67
CA LEU A 65 -16.61 -12.99 0.71
C LEU A 65 -17.34 -11.65 0.79
N MET A 66 -17.16 -10.77 -0.19
CA MET A 66 -17.92 -9.53 -0.31
C MET A 66 -18.25 -9.29 -1.78
N VAL A 67 -19.55 -9.31 -2.09
CA VAL A 67 -20.10 -8.85 -3.39
C VAL A 67 -20.16 -7.32 -3.45
N GLN A 68 -20.27 -6.68 -2.29
CA GLN A 68 -20.35 -5.23 -2.18
C GLN A 68 -18.97 -4.69 -1.90
N GLU A 69 -18.37 -4.18 -2.98
CA GLU A 69 -17.08 -3.53 -3.08
C GLU A 69 -17.06 -2.27 -2.20
N LEU A 70 -16.97 -2.41 -0.88
CA LEU A 70 -16.31 -1.35 -0.12
C LEU A 70 -14.91 -1.28 -0.74
N PRO A 71 -14.56 -0.18 -1.41
CA PRO A 71 -13.43 -0.18 -2.31
C PRO A 71 -12.19 -0.04 -1.44
N PHE A 72 -11.75 -1.15 -0.84
CA PHE A 72 -10.46 -1.21 -0.14
C PHE A 72 -9.30 -0.80 -1.07
N TRP A 73 -9.55 -0.81 -2.38
CA TRP A 73 -8.74 -0.13 -3.39
C TRP A 73 -8.50 1.36 -3.07
N ILE A 74 -9.54 2.10 -2.67
CA ILE A 74 -9.42 3.50 -2.22
C ILE A 74 -8.45 3.62 -1.05
N LEU A 75 -8.43 2.66 -0.12
CA LEU A 75 -7.52 2.73 1.01
C LEU A 75 -6.06 2.65 0.56
N LYS A 76 -5.75 1.75 -0.37
CA LYS A 76 -4.41 1.68 -0.97
C LYS A 76 -4.09 2.97 -1.73
N ASP A 77 -5.03 3.48 -2.52
CA ASP A 77 -4.80 4.63 -3.41
C ASP A 77 -4.62 5.92 -2.61
N VAL A 78 -5.42 6.11 -1.56
CA VAL A 78 -5.26 7.22 -0.61
C VAL A 78 -3.90 7.14 0.04
N GLY A 79 -3.46 5.95 0.46
CA GLY A 79 -2.11 5.74 0.99
C GLY A 79 -1.01 6.17 0.01
N ILE A 80 -1.12 5.74 -1.25
CA ILE A 80 -0.18 6.10 -2.33
C ILE A 80 -0.19 7.61 -2.58
N VAL A 81 -1.35 8.24 -2.67
CA VAL A 81 -1.49 9.69 -2.87
C VAL A 81 -0.84 10.47 -1.73
N VAL A 82 -1.06 10.05 -0.48
CA VAL A 82 -0.42 10.68 0.69
C VAL A 82 1.10 10.57 0.62
N ILE A 83 1.62 9.40 0.26
CA ILE A 83 3.07 9.17 0.07
C ILE A 83 3.62 10.08 -1.03
N SER A 84 2.95 10.14 -2.20
CA SER A 84 3.35 10.97 -3.33
C SER A 84 3.34 12.46 -3.01
N ILE A 85 2.30 12.96 -2.33
CA ILE A 85 2.22 14.36 -1.91
C ILE A 85 3.33 14.67 -0.90
N CYS A 86 3.55 13.81 0.10
CA CYS A 86 4.62 14.00 1.07
C CYS A 86 6.00 14.05 0.40
N TYR A 87 6.25 13.17 -0.57
CA TYR A 87 7.49 13.16 -1.33
C TYR A 87 7.68 14.44 -2.15
N PHE A 88 6.63 14.89 -2.85
CA PHE A 88 6.68 16.11 -3.66
C PHE A 88 6.94 17.37 -2.82
N LEU A 89 6.30 17.47 -1.65
CA LEU A 89 6.50 18.60 -0.73
C LEU A 89 7.90 18.59 -0.11
N ASP A 90 8.44 17.43 0.29
CA ASP A 90 9.81 17.32 0.82
C ASP A 90 10.86 17.67 -0.24
N PHE A 91 10.64 17.23 -1.49
CA PHE A 91 11.50 17.56 -2.63
C PHE A 91 11.53 19.08 -2.91
N THR A 92 10.35 19.69 -3.01
CA THR A 92 10.21 21.14 -3.28
C THR A 92 10.82 21.99 -2.15
N HIS A 93 10.72 21.52 -0.90
CA HIS A 93 11.33 22.20 0.24
C HIS A 93 12.86 22.11 0.23
N LYS A 94 13.45 21.02 -0.29
CA LYS A 94 14.90 20.90 -0.44
C LYS A 94 15.47 21.78 -1.54
N GLU A 95 14.79 21.92 -2.67
CA GLU A 95 15.22 22.84 -3.75
C GLU A 95 15.27 24.29 -3.27
N LYS A 96 14.22 24.76 -2.59
CA LYS A 96 14.20 26.13 -2.04
C LYS A 96 15.32 26.45 -1.05
N LYS A 97 15.92 25.42 -0.43
CA LYS A 97 16.99 25.56 0.55
C LYS A 97 18.40 25.54 -0.07
N GLN A 98 18.53 25.19 -1.35
CA GLN A 98 19.80 25.26 -2.09
C GLN A 98 19.94 26.55 -2.91
N GLU A 99 18.83 27.26 -3.17
CA GLU A 99 18.81 28.51 -3.93
C GLU A 99 18.88 29.79 -3.08
N GLY A 100 18.98 29.69 -1.75
CA GLY A 100 19.07 30.83 -0.82
C GLY A 100 20.27 30.74 0.10
#